data_AF-A0A918QRZ4-F1
#
_entry.id   AF-A0A918QRZ4-F1
#
_cell.length_a   1.000
_cell.length_b   1.000
_cell.length_c   1.000
_cell.angle_alpha   90.00
_cell.angle_beta   90.00
_cell.angle_gamma   90.00
#
_symmetry.space_group_name_H-M   'P 1'
#
loop_
_entity.id
_entity.type
_entity.pdbx_description
1 polymer ?
#
loop_
_entity_poly.entity_id
_entity_poly.type
_entity_poly.pdbx_seq_one_letter_code
_entity_poly.pdbx_strand_id
1 'polypeptide(L)'
;MTGSARMKVGIVGAGRMGRLHASTLAALDEPPALLFHDVDRGAAERLAGSPGTGPGGAGRARHTLDEVLAGADAVVVATPAAGRREVLSAVCGAGLPVFCEKPLAAGVQEARELAADLAGARLHVGFQRRCDPEYRRLREEIASGRLGRILLVRCTAFDREPPAGAYELTSGDIFADCLVHDMDAVHWLTGQPTVAVQADGATLLGGGGGYDVATAVLTLADGARAVLSASRLDPEGYDHRVEVLGTRGSLAVGLGERTPLRRVGPAGGAAAVGPGPQAPYQDFTDRFAEAYRQEMRAFLRMVTHGEPSPCTVQDALLAQEVAAAAGRSARTGTRTAPGDGLLPAAAVSASGASAAGASASEGSAARVSGRSR
;
A
#
# COMPACT_ATOMS: atom_id res chain seq x y z
N MET A 1 7.69 3.73 -40.76
CA MET A 1 7.34 3.79 -39.32
C MET A 1 8.24 2.79 -38.61
N THR A 2 9.32 3.25 -37.98
CA THR A 2 10.21 2.37 -37.20
C THR A 2 9.42 1.89 -36.00
N GLY A 3 8.96 0.64 -36.02
CA GLY A 3 8.21 0.05 -34.92
C GLY A 3 9.05 0.13 -33.65
N SER A 4 8.55 0.84 -32.64
CA SER A 4 9.17 0.85 -31.32
C SER A 4 9.32 -0.59 -30.85
N ALA A 5 10.51 -0.97 -30.41
CA ALA A 5 10.71 -2.29 -29.82
C ALA A 5 9.72 -2.47 -28.65
N ARG A 6 9.04 -3.61 -28.62
CA ARG A 6 8.10 -3.94 -27.55
C ARG A 6 8.85 -4.01 -26.23
N MET A 7 8.41 -3.24 -25.23
CA MET A 7 8.99 -3.24 -23.88
C MET A 7 9.05 -4.66 -23.31
N LYS A 8 10.14 -5.00 -22.64
CA LYS A 8 10.35 -6.26 -21.94
C LYS A 8 10.25 -6.03 -20.43
N VAL A 9 9.34 -6.73 -19.78
CA VAL A 9 9.18 -6.69 -18.32
C VAL A 9 9.62 -8.03 -17.73
N GLY A 10 10.57 -7.98 -16.81
CA GLY A 10 10.95 -9.12 -15.99
C GLY A 10 10.00 -9.29 -14.82
N ILE A 11 9.54 -10.49 -14.54
CA ILE A 11 8.77 -10.83 -13.34
C ILE A 11 9.61 -11.81 -12.53
N VAL A 12 10.04 -11.39 -11.34
CA VAL A 12 10.82 -12.17 -10.39
C VAL A 12 9.90 -12.63 -9.26
N GLY A 13 9.68 -13.94 -9.17
CA GLY A 13 8.65 -14.57 -8.35
C GLY A 13 7.45 -14.99 -9.20
N ALA A 14 7.26 -16.30 -9.37
CA ALA A 14 6.19 -16.94 -10.14
C ALA A 14 5.09 -17.54 -9.24
N GLY A 15 5.01 -17.07 -7.99
CA GLY A 15 3.94 -17.37 -7.04
C GLY A 15 2.58 -16.73 -7.40
N ARG A 16 1.66 -16.66 -6.42
CA ARG A 16 0.29 -16.14 -6.66
C ARG A 16 0.29 -14.75 -7.29
N MET A 17 1.04 -13.80 -6.72
CA MET A 17 1.08 -12.42 -7.22
C MET A 17 1.84 -12.31 -8.55
N GLY A 18 2.93 -13.04 -8.73
CA GLY A 18 3.64 -13.08 -10.01
C GLY A 18 2.76 -13.53 -11.17
N ARG A 19 1.91 -14.55 -10.94
CA ARG A 19 0.93 -15.01 -11.92
C ARG A 19 -0.16 -13.96 -12.21
N LEU A 20 -0.66 -13.29 -11.17
CA LEU A 20 -1.64 -12.22 -11.31
C LEU A 20 -1.08 -11.04 -12.13
N HIS A 21 0.15 -10.61 -11.84
CA HIS A 21 0.80 -9.52 -12.59
C HIS A 21 1.09 -9.92 -14.02
N ALA A 22 1.53 -11.16 -14.25
CA ALA A 22 1.75 -11.70 -15.59
C ALA A 22 0.46 -11.65 -16.43
N SER A 23 -0.66 -12.15 -15.90
CA SER A 23 -1.94 -12.14 -16.61
C SER A 23 -2.50 -10.73 -16.79
N THR A 24 -2.32 -9.87 -15.79
CA THR A 24 -2.73 -8.46 -15.85
C THR A 24 -1.98 -7.70 -16.94
N LEU A 25 -0.65 -7.83 -16.99
CA LEU A 25 0.20 -7.19 -18.01
C LEU A 25 -0.09 -7.73 -19.42
N ALA A 26 -0.32 -9.03 -19.54
CA ALA A 26 -0.64 -9.67 -20.81
C ALA A 26 -2.03 -9.29 -21.36
N ALA A 27 -2.95 -8.88 -20.48
CA ALA A 27 -4.29 -8.45 -20.84
C ALA A 27 -4.40 -6.93 -21.13
N LEU A 28 -3.31 -6.17 -21.05
CA LEU A 28 -3.30 -4.76 -21.45
C LEU A 28 -3.43 -4.62 -22.98
N ASP A 29 -3.87 -3.44 -23.42
CA ASP A 29 -4.04 -3.12 -24.84
C ASP A 29 -2.71 -3.20 -25.62
N GLU A 30 -1.62 -2.78 -24.99
CA GLU A 30 -0.24 -2.89 -25.47
C GLU A 30 0.58 -3.72 -24.48
N PRO A 31 0.47 -5.06 -24.49
CA PRO A 31 1.12 -5.89 -23.48
C PRO A 31 2.64 -5.89 -23.69
N PRO A 32 3.47 -5.79 -22.64
CA PRO A 32 4.92 -5.98 -22.78
C PRO A 32 5.27 -7.45 -23.10
N ALA A 33 6.50 -7.70 -23.54
CA ALA A 33 7.06 -9.05 -23.58
C ALA A 33 7.52 -9.44 -22.16
N LEU A 34 7.18 -10.65 -21.70
CA LEU A 34 7.43 -11.07 -20.32
C LEU A 34 8.64 -12.01 -20.22
N LEU A 35 9.53 -11.73 -19.28
CA LEU A 35 10.59 -12.63 -18.83
C LEU A 35 10.25 -13.10 -17.41
N PHE A 36 10.42 -14.38 -17.11
CA PHE A 36 10.05 -14.95 -15.81
C PHE A 36 11.27 -15.54 -15.13
N HIS A 37 11.47 -15.24 -13.86
CA HIS A 37 12.44 -15.90 -13.01
C HIS A 37 11.82 -16.25 -11.66
N ASP A 38 12.13 -17.44 -11.17
CA ASP A 38 11.81 -17.89 -9.83
C ASP A 38 12.94 -18.83 -9.37
N VAL A 39 13.16 -18.90 -8.06
CA VAL A 39 14.11 -19.85 -7.46
C VAL A 39 13.68 -21.29 -7.73
N ASP A 40 12.37 -21.58 -7.78
CA ASP A 40 11.83 -22.77 -8.42
C ASP A 40 11.75 -22.54 -9.94
N ARG A 41 12.78 -23.01 -10.66
CA ARG A 41 12.83 -22.94 -12.13
C ARG A 41 11.58 -23.53 -12.79
N GLY A 42 11.02 -24.60 -12.22
CA GLY A 42 9.80 -25.19 -12.73
C GLY A 42 8.59 -24.26 -12.62
N ALA A 43 8.53 -23.41 -11.59
CA ALA A 43 7.48 -22.40 -11.46
C ALA A 43 7.57 -21.33 -12.55
N ALA A 44 8.78 -20.85 -12.85
CA ALA A 44 9.03 -19.90 -13.93
C ALA A 44 8.68 -20.50 -15.31
N GLU A 45 9.06 -21.76 -15.57
CA GLU A 45 8.73 -22.48 -16.80
C GLU A 45 7.23 -22.72 -16.96
N ARG A 46 6.53 -23.15 -15.88
CA ARG A 46 5.07 -23.30 -15.89
C ARG A 46 4.37 -21.99 -16.18
N LEU A 47 4.80 -20.89 -15.56
CA LEU A 47 4.23 -19.56 -15.83
C LEU A 47 4.52 -19.10 -17.26
N ALA A 48 5.76 -19.31 -17.74
CA ALA A 48 6.15 -19.00 -19.10
C ALA A 48 5.28 -19.72 -20.15
N GLY A 49 4.93 -20.99 -19.91
CA GLY A 49 4.04 -21.76 -20.78
C GLY A 49 2.54 -21.60 -20.51
N SER A 50 2.14 -20.77 -19.54
CA SER A 50 0.73 -20.62 -19.17
C SER A 50 -0.04 -19.79 -20.21
N PRO A 51 -1.26 -20.21 -20.59
CA PRO A 51 -2.16 -19.40 -21.40
C PRO A 51 -2.39 -18.03 -20.75
N GLY A 52 -2.37 -16.96 -21.55
CA GLY A 52 -2.63 -15.61 -21.05
C GLY A 52 -1.41 -14.86 -20.52
N THR A 53 -0.18 -15.26 -20.87
CA THR A 53 1.06 -14.48 -20.60
C THR A 53 1.58 -13.68 -21.81
N GLY A 54 0.78 -13.55 -22.89
CA GLY A 54 1.00 -12.60 -23.98
C GLY A 54 0.49 -13.06 -25.37
N PRO A 55 0.43 -12.17 -26.38
CA PRO A 55 0.08 -12.51 -27.75
C PRO A 55 1.17 -13.41 -28.34
N GLY A 56 0.83 -14.67 -28.63
CA GLY A 56 1.78 -15.71 -29.06
C GLY A 56 2.09 -16.76 -27.99
N GLY A 57 1.52 -16.65 -26.78
CA GLY A 57 1.35 -17.78 -25.86
C GLY A 57 2.54 -18.15 -24.98
N ALA A 58 3.67 -17.45 -24.99
CA ALA A 58 4.71 -17.72 -24.00
C ALA A 58 5.56 -16.49 -23.66
N GLY A 59 5.56 -16.10 -22.38
CA GLY A 59 6.72 -15.40 -21.83
C GLY A 59 7.93 -16.33 -21.80
N ARG A 60 9.10 -15.82 -21.43
CA ARG A 60 10.35 -16.61 -21.46
C ARG A 60 10.88 -16.81 -20.06
N ALA A 61 11.00 -18.06 -19.63
CA ALA A 61 11.72 -18.38 -18.42
C ALA A 61 13.20 -18.00 -18.55
N ARG A 62 13.78 -17.54 -17.43
CA ARG A 62 15.19 -17.22 -17.21
C ARG A 62 15.69 -18.00 -16.01
N HIS A 63 16.86 -18.60 -16.15
CA HIS A 63 17.42 -19.51 -15.15
C HIS A 63 18.09 -18.76 -14.00
N THR A 64 18.47 -17.50 -14.22
CA THR A 64 19.09 -16.62 -13.23
C THR A 64 18.45 -15.24 -13.24
N LEU A 65 18.63 -14.50 -12.13
CA LEU A 65 18.24 -13.10 -12.05
C LEU A 65 19.01 -12.25 -13.07
N ASP A 66 20.30 -12.49 -13.26
CA ASP A 66 21.14 -11.73 -14.21
C ASP A 66 20.63 -11.82 -15.65
N GLU A 67 20.09 -12.97 -16.07
CA GLU A 67 19.47 -13.13 -17.38
C GLU A 67 18.19 -12.29 -17.54
N VAL A 68 17.47 -12.03 -16.44
CA VAL A 68 16.35 -11.08 -16.42
C VAL A 68 16.89 -9.65 -16.52
N LEU A 69 17.87 -9.29 -15.69
CA LEU A 69 18.45 -7.94 -15.64
C LEU A 69 19.07 -7.53 -16.99
N ALA A 70 19.74 -8.46 -17.68
CA ALA A 70 20.32 -8.22 -18.99
C ALA A 70 19.28 -8.10 -20.12
N GLY A 71 18.06 -8.61 -19.89
CA GLY A 71 17.04 -8.76 -20.93
C GLY A 71 15.80 -7.87 -20.77
N ALA A 72 15.58 -7.29 -19.59
CA ALA A 72 14.39 -6.52 -19.25
C ALA A 72 14.65 -5.01 -19.27
N ASP A 73 13.61 -4.25 -19.61
CA ASP A 73 13.59 -2.78 -19.52
C ASP A 73 13.07 -2.31 -18.15
N ALA A 74 12.31 -3.16 -17.45
CA ALA A 74 11.79 -2.94 -16.11
C ALA A 74 11.48 -4.28 -15.41
N VAL A 75 11.40 -4.29 -14.08
CA VAL A 75 11.21 -5.52 -13.30
C VAL A 75 10.04 -5.40 -12.32
N VAL A 76 9.21 -6.43 -12.24
CA VAL A 76 8.19 -6.67 -11.21
C VAL A 76 8.75 -7.71 -10.24
N VAL A 77 8.94 -7.31 -8.98
CA VAL A 77 9.41 -8.16 -7.89
C VAL A 77 8.20 -8.61 -7.08
N ALA A 78 7.80 -9.86 -7.28
CA ALA A 78 6.66 -10.52 -6.64
C ALA A 78 7.11 -11.75 -5.80
N THR A 79 8.34 -11.71 -5.30
CA THR A 79 8.88 -12.70 -4.35
C THR A 79 8.24 -12.55 -2.98
N PRO A 80 8.34 -13.56 -2.10
CA PRO A 80 8.14 -13.37 -0.67
C PRO A 80 8.97 -12.18 -0.13
N ALA A 81 8.53 -11.60 0.98
CA ALA A 81 9.25 -10.48 1.60
C ALA A 81 10.64 -10.90 2.10
N ALA A 82 10.77 -12.14 2.59
CA ALA A 82 12.05 -12.76 2.87
C ALA A 82 12.86 -12.94 1.58
N GLY A 83 14.09 -12.41 1.55
CA GLY A 83 14.98 -12.47 0.37
C GLY A 83 14.69 -11.43 -0.71
N ARG A 84 13.76 -10.48 -0.46
CA ARG A 84 13.44 -9.44 -1.44
C ARG A 84 14.52 -8.38 -1.55
N ARG A 85 15.19 -8.07 -0.42
CA ARG A 85 16.26 -7.07 -0.34
C ARG A 85 17.34 -7.31 -1.40
N GLU A 86 17.78 -8.55 -1.55
CA GLU A 86 18.81 -8.93 -2.52
C GLU A 86 18.33 -8.68 -3.95
N VAL A 87 17.08 -9.06 -4.26
CA VAL A 87 16.50 -8.85 -5.60
C VAL A 87 16.36 -7.37 -5.91
N LEU A 88 15.82 -6.58 -4.99
CA LEU A 88 15.65 -5.13 -5.18
C LEU A 88 17.00 -4.42 -5.33
N SER A 89 18.01 -4.82 -4.55
CA SER A 89 19.36 -4.25 -4.64
C SER A 89 19.99 -4.55 -6.01
N ALA A 90 19.84 -5.77 -6.52
CA ALA A 90 20.35 -6.15 -7.83
C ALA A 90 19.64 -5.39 -8.97
N VAL A 91 18.31 -5.30 -8.92
CA VAL A 91 17.52 -4.58 -9.94
C VAL A 91 17.84 -3.09 -9.94
N CYS A 92 17.86 -2.45 -8.77
CA CYS A 92 18.16 -1.03 -8.66
C CYS A 92 19.63 -0.73 -9.00
N GLY A 93 20.56 -1.61 -8.62
CA GLY A 93 21.98 -1.52 -8.99
C GLY A 93 22.20 -1.63 -10.51
N ALA A 94 21.35 -2.37 -11.22
CA ALA A 94 21.32 -2.40 -12.68
C ALA A 94 20.66 -1.16 -13.32
N GLY A 95 20.14 -0.22 -12.52
CA GLY A 95 19.49 1.01 -12.99
C GLY A 95 18.09 0.79 -13.57
N LEU A 96 17.49 -0.39 -13.39
CA LEU A 96 16.18 -0.71 -13.93
C LEU A 96 15.05 -0.17 -13.04
N PRO A 97 13.98 0.40 -13.62
CA PRO A 97 12.77 0.69 -12.87
C PRO A 97 12.15 -0.58 -12.30
N VAL A 98 11.60 -0.48 -11.09
CA VAL A 98 11.12 -1.64 -10.36
C VAL A 98 9.75 -1.43 -9.74
N PHE A 99 8.88 -2.42 -9.91
CA PHE A 99 7.66 -2.60 -9.14
C PHE A 99 7.97 -3.60 -8.02
N CYS A 100 7.63 -3.28 -6.78
CA CYS A 100 7.83 -4.14 -5.62
C CYS A 100 6.48 -4.48 -4.99
N GLU A 101 6.13 -5.75 -4.88
CA GLU A 101 4.96 -6.16 -4.10
C GLU A 101 5.07 -5.74 -2.63
N LYS A 102 3.91 -5.50 -2.01
CA LYS A 102 3.80 -5.20 -0.58
C LYS A 102 4.00 -6.48 0.26
N PRO A 103 4.36 -6.35 1.56
CA PRO A 103 4.93 -5.16 2.20
C PRO A 103 6.35 -4.88 1.67
N LEU A 104 6.97 -3.72 1.91
CA LEU A 104 8.31 -3.42 1.37
C LEU A 104 9.37 -4.47 1.82
N ALA A 105 9.39 -4.80 3.12
CA ALA A 105 10.24 -5.85 3.68
C ALA A 105 9.48 -6.72 4.70
N ALA A 106 10.11 -7.81 5.19
CA ALA A 106 9.46 -8.73 6.12
C ALA A 106 9.27 -8.10 7.51
N GLY A 107 10.20 -7.25 7.93
CA GLY A 107 10.15 -6.51 9.19
C GLY A 107 10.31 -5.01 8.99
N VAL A 108 9.79 -4.22 9.93
CA VAL A 108 9.85 -2.76 9.87
C VAL A 108 11.29 -2.23 9.91
N GLN A 109 12.21 -2.90 10.61
CA GLN A 109 13.60 -2.47 10.68
C GLN A 109 14.31 -2.65 9.33
N GLU A 110 14.15 -3.82 8.72
CA GLU A 110 14.65 -4.08 7.36
C GLU A 110 14.01 -3.12 6.35
N ALA A 111 12.72 -2.79 6.50
CA ALA A 111 12.03 -1.82 5.66
C ALA A 111 12.66 -0.42 5.75
N ARG A 112 13.09 0.02 6.95
CA ARG A 112 13.78 1.31 7.11
C ARG A 112 15.13 1.34 6.42
N GLU A 113 15.92 0.30 6.63
CA GLU A 113 17.24 0.17 6.01
C GLU A 113 17.09 0.12 4.49
N LEU A 114 16.13 -0.66 4.00
CA LEU A 114 15.85 -0.78 2.56
C LEU A 114 15.32 0.54 2.00
N ALA A 115 14.52 1.29 2.76
CA ALA A 115 14.07 2.62 2.33
C ALA A 115 15.21 3.62 2.18
N ALA A 116 16.20 3.57 3.08
CA ALA A 116 17.41 4.38 2.96
C ALA A 116 18.25 3.95 1.75
N ASP A 117 18.44 2.64 1.54
CA ASP A 117 19.24 2.09 0.45
C ASP A 117 18.62 2.36 -0.94
N LEU A 118 17.29 2.37 -1.02
CA LEU A 118 16.53 2.60 -2.26
C LEU A 118 16.16 4.07 -2.49
N ALA A 119 16.73 4.99 -1.69
CA ALA A 119 16.51 6.41 -1.88
C ALA A 119 16.92 6.86 -3.28
N GLY A 120 15.97 7.42 -4.04
CA GLY A 120 16.19 7.87 -5.42
C GLY A 120 16.03 6.80 -6.50
N ALA A 121 15.74 5.53 -6.13
CA ALA A 121 15.41 4.50 -7.10
C ALA A 121 14.08 4.80 -7.81
N ARG A 122 13.97 4.40 -9.09
CA ARG A 122 12.71 4.44 -9.85
C ARG A 122 11.81 3.27 -9.43
N LEU A 123 11.22 3.39 -8.25
CA LEU A 123 10.51 2.31 -7.58
C LEU A 123 9.04 2.64 -7.30
N HIS A 124 8.18 1.68 -7.59
CA HIS A 124 6.76 1.67 -7.22
C HIS A 124 6.45 0.51 -6.27
N VAL A 125 5.81 0.77 -5.12
CA VAL A 125 5.38 -0.29 -4.18
C VAL A 125 3.90 -0.61 -4.39
N GLY A 126 3.57 -1.89 -4.47
CA GLY A 126 2.25 -2.43 -4.82
C GLY A 126 1.16 -2.26 -3.76
N PHE A 127 0.76 -1.01 -3.50
CA PHE A 127 -0.44 -0.66 -2.72
C PHE A 127 -1.57 -0.31 -3.69
N GLN A 128 -2.18 -1.35 -4.26
CA GLN A 128 -3.11 -1.27 -5.38
C GLN A 128 -4.33 -0.37 -5.12
N ARG A 129 -4.73 -0.19 -3.86
CA ARG A 129 -5.88 0.68 -3.51
C ARG A 129 -5.68 2.13 -3.95
N ARG A 130 -4.45 2.63 -4.05
CA ARG A 130 -4.16 3.97 -4.60
C ARG A 130 -4.45 4.08 -6.11
N CYS A 131 -4.58 2.94 -6.79
CA CYS A 131 -4.88 2.83 -8.22
C CYS A 131 -6.32 2.39 -8.49
N ASP A 132 -7.10 2.06 -7.45
CA ASP A 132 -8.53 1.78 -7.58
C ASP A 132 -9.30 3.07 -7.96
N PRO A 133 -10.13 3.06 -9.03
CA PRO A 133 -10.83 4.26 -9.49
C PRO A 133 -11.72 4.91 -8.44
N GLU A 134 -12.39 4.13 -7.58
CA GLU A 134 -13.26 4.67 -6.54
C GLU A 134 -12.44 5.33 -5.41
N TYR A 135 -11.33 4.71 -5.01
CA TYR A 135 -10.38 5.30 -4.05
C TYR A 135 -9.75 6.59 -4.59
N ARG A 136 -9.38 6.64 -5.87
CA ARG A 136 -8.87 7.87 -6.51
C ARG A 136 -9.93 8.96 -6.52
N ARG A 137 -11.18 8.62 -6.84
CA ARG A 137 -12.27 9.59 -6.77
C ARG A 137 -12.48 10.11 -5.35
N LEU A 138 -12.45 9.22 -4.35
CA LEU A 138 -12.55 9.62 -2.94
C LEU A 138 -11.41 10.57 -2.55
N ARG A 139 -10.16 10.29 -2.96
CA ARG A 139 -9.01 11.17 -2.73
C ARG A 139 -9.22 12.56 -3.34
N GLU A 140 -9.72 12.64 -4.58
CA GLU A 140 -10.03 13.91 -5.25
C GLU A 140 -11.10 14.71 -4.48
N GLU A 141 -12.17 14.04 -4.03
CA GLU A 141 -13.24 14.69 -3.26
C GLU A 141 -12.75 15.23 -1.90
N ILE A 142 -11.86 14.48 -1.22
CA ILE A 142 -11.19 14.95 -0.01
C ILE A 142 -10.29 16.16 -0.32
N ALA A 143 -9.43 16.05 -1.33
CA ALA A 143 -8.46 17.08 -1.70
C ALA A 143 -9.11 18.38 -2.19
N SER A 144 -10.28 18.29 -2.84
CA SER A 144 -11.08 19.46 -3.23
C SER A 144 -11.66 20.23 -2.03
N GLY A 145 -11.58 19.65 -0.84
CA GLY A 145 -12.19 20.17 0.37
C GLY A 145 -13.70 19.93 0.45
N ARG A 146 -14.34 19.21 -0.49
CA ARG A 146 -15.80 18.99 -0.49
C ARG A 146 -16.33 18.49 0.85
N LEU A 147 -15.62 17.56 1.49
CA LEU A 147 -15.98 16.98 2.79
C LEU A 147 -15.72 17.92 3.99
N GLY A 148 -15.04 19.04 3.80
CA GLY A 148 -14.58 19.90 4.89
C GLY A 148 -13.43 19.27 5.66
N ARG A 149 -13.37 19.49 6.98
CA ARG A 149 -12.36 18.83 7.84
C ARG A 149 -12.74 17.36 8.02
N ILE A 150 -11.80 16.46 7.81
CA ILE A 150 -12.00 15.03 8.08
C ILE A 150 -12.09 14.81 9.60
N LEU A 151 -13.09 14.05 10.02
CA LEU A 151 -13.36 13.76 11.43
C LEU A 151 -13.04 12.30 11.75
N LEU A 152 -13.52 11.39 10.89
CA LEU A 152 -13.43 9.95 11.10
C LEU A 152 -13.25 9.23 9.76
N VAL A 153 -12.34 8.27 9.72
CA VAL A 153 -12.23 7.27 8.66
C VAL A 153 -12.57 5.90 9.26
N ARG A 154 -13.39 5.10 8.59
CA ARG A 154 -13.68 3.72 8.97
C ARG A 154 -13.25 2.79 7.86
N CYS A 155 -12.50 1.75 8.21
CA CYS A 155 -11.99 0.75 7.30
C CYS A 155 -12.50 -0.63 7.72
N THR A 156 -13.02 -1.38 6.77
CA THR A 156 -13.34 -2.80 6.93
C THR A 156 -12.46 -3.59 5.97
N ALA A 157 -11.81 -4.62 6.47
CA ALA A 157 -10.93 -5.52 5.72
C ALA A 157 -11.21 -6.97 6.12
N PHE A 158 -12.31 -7.52 5.60
CA PHE A 158 -12.72 -8.89 5.88
C PHE A 158 -12.46 -9.78 4.67
N ASP A 159 -11.56 -10.74 4.85
CA ASP A 159 -11.37 -11.80 3.87
C ASP A 159 -12.58 -12.75 3.92
N ARG A 160 -13.02 -13.26 2.76
CA ARG A 160 -14.11 -14.23 2.72
C ARG A 160 -13.75 -15.53 3.43
N GLU A 161 -12.54 -16.02 3.19
CA GLU A 161 -12.01 -17.27 3.73
C GLU A 161 -10.57 -17.05 4.19
N PRO A 162 -10.10 -17.74 5.25
CA PRO A 162 -8.72 -17.64 5.67
C PRO A 162 -7.77 -18.03 4.52
N PRO A 163 -6.71 -17.26 4.27
CA PRO A 163 -5.86 -17.51 3.12
C PRO A 163 -5.12 -18.85 3.24
N ALA A 164 -5.24 -19.70 2.23
CA ALA A 164 -4.63 -21.03 2.21
C ALA A 164 -3.10 -20.97 2.37
N GLY A 165 -2.57 -21.52 3.48
CA GLY A 165 -1.14 -21.63 3.76
C GLY A 165 -0.37 -20.30 3.90
N ALA A 166 -1.04 -19.15 3.89
CA ALA A 166 -0.38 -17.84 3.82
C ALA A 166 0.10 -17.29 5.18
N TYR A 167 -0.20 -17.97 6.28
CA TYR A 167 0.25 -17.60 7.62
C TYR A 167 1.78 -17.68 7.79
N GLU A 168 2.49 -18.36 6.89
CA GLU A 168 3.93 -18.60 7.00
C GLU A 168 4.81 -17.52 6.34
N LEU A 169 4.26 -16.69 5.43
CA LEU A 169 5.05 -15.78 4.57
C LEU A 169 5.10 -14.32 5.04
N THR A 170 4.09 -13.91 5.80
CA THR A 170 4.16 -12.75 6.70
C THR A 170 4.18 -13.34 8.11
N SER A 171 4.53 -12.61 9.17
CA SER A 171 4.62 -13.17 10.54
C SER A 171 3.29 -13.68 11.13
N GLY A 172 2.29 -14.04 10.32
CA GLY A 172 0.91 -14.34 10.69
C GLY A 172 0.13 -13.11 11.15
N ASP A 173 0.74 -11.92 11.13
CA ASP A 173 0.16 -10.72 11.72
C ASP A 173 -0.81 -10.02 10.75
N ILE A 174 -2.10 -10.04 11.08
CA ILE A 174 -3.17 -9.38 10.33
C ILE A 174 -2.93 -7.87 10.17
N PHE A 175 -2.17 -7.23 11.07
CA PHE A 175 -1.79 -5.82 10.93
C PHE A 175 -0.82 -5.61 9.75
N ALA A 176 0.15 -6.50 9.59
CA ALA A 176 1.20 -6.38 8.58
C ALA A 176 0.79 -6.89 7.19
N ASP A 177 -0.16 -7.83 7.12
CA ASP A 177 -0.58 -8.42 5.84
C ASP A 177 -1.90 -7.85 5.31
N CYS A 178 -2.89 -7.66 6.18
CA CYS A 178 -4.24 -7.24 5.81
C CYS A 178 -4.45 -5.74 6.02
N LEU A 179 -4.36 -5.27 7.28
CA LEU A 179 -4.62 -3.86 7.61
C LEU A 179 -3.56 -2.88 7.13
N VAL A 180 -2.38 -3.35 6.72
CA VAL A 180 -1.34 -2.47 6.15
C VAL A 180 -1.87 -1.69 4.93
N HIS A 181 -2.77 -2.28 4.16
CA HIS A 181 -3.44 -1.62 3.03
C HIS A 181 -4.35 -0.48 3.48
N ASP A 182 -5.06 -0.67 4.60
CA ASP A 182 -5.92 0.35 5.20
C ASP A 182 -5.10 1.45 5.85
N MET A 183 -3.97 1.12 6.46
CA MET A 183 -3.02 2.09 7.03
C MET A 183 -2.42 2.97 5.94
N ASP A 184 -1.98 2.38 4.83
CA ASP A 184 -1.56 3.11 3.63
C ASP A 184 -2.70 4.00 3.09
N ALA A 185 -3.88 3.42 2.88
CA ALA A 185 -5.02 4.15 2.34
C ALA A 185 -5.43 5.32 3.22
N VAL A 186 -5.40 5.19 4.56
CA VAL A 186 -5.71 6.30 5.48
C VAL A 186 -4.70 7.43 5.31
N HIS A 187 -3.39 7.15 5.30
CA HIS A 187 -2.36 8.17 5.09
C HIS A 187 -2.53 8.84 3.73
N TRP A 188 -2.72 8.04 2.68
CA TRP A 188 -2.86 8.54 1.33
C TRP A 188 -4.14 9.36 1.13
N LEU A 189 -5.29 8.89 1.63
CA LEU A 189 -6.59 9.57 1.49
C LEU A 189 -6.63 10.89 2.25
N THR A 190 -6.07 10.93 3.47
CA THR A 190 -6.12 12.11 4.33
C THR A 190 -4.95 13.06 4.12
N GLY A 191 -3.81 12.57 3.59
CA GLY A 191 -2.55 13.30 3.57
C GLY A 191 -1.95 13.51 4.96
N GLN A 192 -2.38 12.75 5.97
CA GLN A 192 -1.98 12.93 7.35
C GLN A 192 -1.25 11.69 7.90
N PRO A 193 -0.13 11.88 8.61
CA PRO A 193 0.53 10.79 9.28
C PRO A 193 -0.24 10.38 10.55
N THR A 194 -0.09 9.10 10.90
CA THR A 194 -0.54 8.58 12.20
C THR A 194 0.48 8.96 13.26
N VAL A 195 0.03 9.55 14.37
CA VAL A 195 0.90 9.90 15.52
C VAL A 195 0.75 8.92 16.69
N ALA A 196 -0.31 8.11 16.70
CA ALA A 196 -0.47 7.03 17.67
C ALA A 196 -1.46 5.97 17.22
N VAL A 197 -1.28 4.77 17.75
CA VAL A 197 -2.10 3.59 17.50
C VAL A 197 -2.53 2.98 18.83
N GLN A 198 -3.79 2.60 18.92
CA GLN A 198 -4.32 1.67 19.92
C GLN A 198 -4.92 0.50 19.17
N ALA A 199 -4.46 -0.72 19.41
CA ALA A 199 -4.93 -1.90 18.71
C ALA A 199 -5.19 -3.06 19.67
N ASP A 200 -6.05 -3.97 19.23
CA ASP A 200 -6.36 -5.23 19.90
C ASP A 200 -6.60 -6.32 18.86
N GLY A 201 -6.36 -7.57 19.23
CA GLY A 201 -6.49 -8.70 18.32
C GLY A 201 -6.76 -10.01 19.05
N ALA A 202 -7.42 -10.92 18.34
CA ALA A 202 -7.75 -12.26 18.84
C ALA A 202 -7.49 -13.32 17.76
N THR A 203 -7.26 -14.55 18.23
CA THR A 203 -7.19 -15.76 17.39
C THR A 203 -8.44 -16.60 17.70
N LEU A 204 -9.48 -16.43 16.89
CA LEU A 204 -10.80 -17.05 17.07
C LEU A 204 -11.07 -18.19 16.07
N LEU A 205 -10.28 -18.29 15.00
CA LEU A 205 -10.44 -19.24 13.90
C LEU A 205 -9.39 -20.37 13.92
N GLY A 206 -8.41 -20.33 14.84
CA GLY A 206 -7.46 -21.41 15.07
C GLY A 206 -6.34 -21.55 14.02
N GLY A 207 -6.09 -20.52 13.21
CA GLY A 207 -5.23 -20.56 12.02
C GLY A 207 -3.71 -20.44 12.22
N GLY A 208 -3.20 -20.45 13.46
CA GLY A 208 -1.77 -20.44 13.77
C GLY A 208 -1.06 -19.08 13.65
N GLY A 209 -0.11 -18.84 14.56
CA GLY A 209 0.93 -17.79 14.47
C GLY A 209 0.56 -16.36 14.86
N GLY A 210 -0.69 -15.91 14.64
CA GLY A 210 -1.08 -14.52 14.87
C GLY A 210 -2.59 -14.29 15.06
N TYR A 211 -3.01 -13.03 15.01
CA TYR A 211 -4.42 -12.64 15.11
C TYR A 211 -5.16 -12.92 13.80
N ASP A 212 -6.38 -13.44 13.89
CA ASP A 212 -7.28 -13.65 12.74
C ASP A 212 -8.47 -12.68 12.75
N VAL A 213 -8.69 -11.98 13.88
CA VAL A 213 -9.59 -10.84 14.03
C VAL A 213 -8.85 -9.73 14.76
N ALA A 214 -8.95 -8.50 14.27
CA ALA A 214 -8.28 -7.37 14.90
C ALA A 214 -9.02 -6.04 14.71
N THR A 215 -8.75 -5.11 15.64
CA THR A 215 -9.17 -3.72 15.53
C THR A 215 -7.99 -2.79 15.80
N ALA A 216 -7.97 -1.63 15.15
CA ALA A 216 -7.01 -0.57 15.43
C ALA A 216 -7.66 0.81 15.33
N VAL A 217 -7.32 1.69 16.27
CA VAL A 217 -7.66 3.11 16.25
C VAL A 217 -6.40 3.91 16.03
N LEU A 218 -6.35 4.65 14.92
CA LEU A 218 -5.27 5.56 14.57
C LEU A 218 -5.65 6.98 15.00
N THR A 219 -4.72 7.66 15.66
CA THR A 219 -4.75 9.11 15.88
C THR A 219 -3.96 9.77 14.76
N LEU A 220 -4.61 10.58 13.91
CA LEU A 220 -3.92 11.36 12.88
C LEU A 220 -3.37 12.67 13.46
N ALA A 221 -2.43 13.30 12.74
CA ALA A 221 -1.73 14.50 13.20
C ALA A 221 -2.66 15.69 13.55
N ASP A 222 -3.75 15.89 12.81
CA ASP A 222 -4.74 16.94 13.11
C ASP A 222 -5.77 16.56 14.19
N GLY A 223 -5.62 15.39 14.80
CA GLY A 223 -6.53 14.85 15.80
C GLY A 223 -7.71 14.05 15.26
N ALA A 224 -7.90 13.93 13.94
CA ALA A 224 -8.88 13.02 13.35
C ALA A 224 -8.59 11.56 13.77
N ARG A 225 -9.59 10.70 13.60
CA ARG A 225 -9.50 9.27 13.95
C ARG A 225 -9.68 8.40 12.73
N ALA A 226 -8.96 7.29 12.68
CA ALA A 226 -9.28 6.18 11.79
C ALA A 226 -9.56 4.93 12.62
N VAL A 227 -10.64 4.22 12.33
CA VAL A 227 -11.00 2.94 12.96
C VAL A 227 -10.93 1.85 11.92
N LEU A 228 -10.06 0.88 12.16
CA LEU A 228 -9.76 -0.22 11.26
C LEU A 228 -10.26 -1.49 11.91
N SER A 229 -10.93 -2.33 11.13
CA SER A 229 -11.39 -3.65 11.57
C SER A 229 -11.03 -4.69 10.52
N ALA A 230 -10.42 -5.79 10.95
CA ALA A 230 -10.07 -6.89 10.07
C ALA A 230 -10.53 -8.23 10.63
N SER A 231 -10.84 -9.14 9.71
CA SER A 231 -11.23 -10.52 9.96
C SER A 231 -10.71 -11.36 8.81
N ARG A 232 -10.19 -12.56 9.09
CA ARG A 232 -9.85 -13.54 8.05
C ARG A 232 -11.06 -14.34 7.55
N LEU A 233 -12.24 -14.05 8.08
CA LEU A 233 -13.49 -14.71 7.71
C LEU A 233 -14.65 -13.72 7.71
N ASP A 234 -15.31 -13.60 6.57
CA ASP A 234 -16.65 -13.10 6.40
C ASP A 234 -17.41 -14.09 5.49
N PRO A 235 -18.35 -14.88 6.06
CA PRO A 235 -19.03 -15.92 5.31
C PRO A 235 -19.92 -15.39 4.18
N GLU A 236 -20.24 -14.09 4.18
CA GLU A 236 -21.08 -13.48 3.16
C GLU A 236 -20.25 -13.03 1.94
N GLY A 237 -18.93 -12.83 2.07
CA GLY A 237 -18.05 -12.46 0.96
C GLY A 237 -16.80 -11.67 1.35
N TYR A 238 -16.05 -11.19 0.36
CA TYR A 238 -14.85 -10.38 0.56
C TYR A 238 -15.24 -8.89 0.74
N ASP A 239 -15.05 -8.35 1.95
CA ASP A 239 -15.49 -7.00 2.34
C ASP A 239 -14.30 -6.06 2.60
N HIS A 240 -13.92 -5.30 1.58
CA HIS A 240 -12.90 -4.26 1.72
C HIS A 240 -13.49 -2.89 1.33
N ARG A 241 -13.75 -2.07 2.35
CA ARG A 241 -14.38 -0.75 2.19
C ARG A 241 -13.76 0.30 3.07
N VAL A 242 -13.93 1.55 2.67
CA VAL A 242 -13.58 2.73 3.45
C VAL A 242 -14.75 3.71 3.46
N GLU A 243 -15.02 4.28 4.63
CA GLU A 243 -15.99 5.36 4.85
C GLU A 243 -15.25 6.57 5.41
N VAL A 244 -15.49 7.76 4.87
CA VAL A 244 -14.87 9.00 5.32
C VAL A 244 -15.95 9.99 5.71
N LEU A 245 -15.95 10.41 6.97
CA LEU A 245 -16.81 11.43 7.52
C LEU A 245 -16.02 12.73 7.66
N GLY A 246 -16.53 13.80 7.05
CA GLY A 246 -16.05 15.16 7.25
C GLY A 246 -17.15 16.08 7.77
N THR A 247 -16.79 17.30 8.13
CA THR A 247 -17.71 18.31 8.68
C THR A 247 -18.83 18.74 7.72
N ARG A 248 -18.72 18.43 6.42
CA ARG A 248 -19.68 18.84 5.37
C ARG A 248 -20.26 17.68 4.57
N GLY A 249 -19.96 16.44 4.93
CA GLY A 249 -20.51 15.27 4.25
C GLY A 249 -19.75 14.00 4.57
N SER A 250 -20.19 12.91 3.98
CA SER A 250 -19.51 11.62 4.02
C SER A 250 -19.51 10.96 2.65
N LEU A 251 -18.48 10.16 2.39
CA LEU A 251 -18.35 9.34 1.20
C LEU A 251 -17.85 7.95 1.60
N ALA A 252 -18.18 6.95 0.81
CA ALA A 252 -17.71 5.59 1.01
C ALA A 252 -17.30 4.95 -0.32
N VAL A 253 -16.37 4.00 -0.23
CA VAL A 253 -15.92 3.13 -1.33
C VAL A 253 -16.15 1.69 -0.89
N GLY A 254 -16.67 0.85 -1.79
CA GLY A 254 -16.99 -0.56 -1.48
C GLY A 254 -18.32 -0.76 -0.73
N LEU A 255 -19.11 0.30 -0.54
CA LEU A 255 -20.48 0.23 -0.04
C LEU A 255 -21.47 0.35 -1.20
N GLY A 256 -22.10 -0.75 -1.61
CA GLY A 256 -22.96 -0.82 -2.79
C GLY A 256 -23.41 -2.25 -3.06
N GLU A 257 -23.94 -2.54 -4.26
CA GLU A 257 -24.67 -3.78 -4.59
C GLU A 257 -23.99 -5.12 -4.26
N ARG A 258 -22.66 -5.14 -4.16
CA ARG A 258 -21.86 -6.34 -3.86
C ARG A 258 -21.36 -6.39 -2.41
N THR A 259 -21.81 -5.50 -1.54
CA THR A 259 -21.40 -5.49 -0.12
C THR A 259 -21.95 -6.74 0.60
N PRO A 260 -21.10 -7.58 1.21
CA PRO A 260 -21.50 -8.84 1.84
C PRO A 260 -22.16 -8.63 3.22
N LEU A 261 -23.18 -7.76 3.30
CA LEU A 261 -23.91 -7.51 4.53
C LEU A 261 -25.40 -7.74 4.33
N ARG A 262 -26.01 -8.46 5.28
CA ARG A 262 -27.46 -8.72 5.26
C ARG A 262 -28.18 -7.69 6.09
N ARG A 263 -29.25 -7.12 5.50
CA ARG A 263 -30.13 -6.19 6.22
C ARG A 263 -31.08 -6.98 7.13
N VAL A 264 -31.12 -6.59 8.40
CA VAL A 264 -32.16 -7.04 9.33
C VAL A 264 -33.46 -6.26 9.05
N GLY A 265 -34.51 -6.97 8.64
CA GLY A 265 -35.83 -6.39 8.39
C GLY A 265 -36.76 -6.46 9.62
N PRO A 266 -37.82 -5.63 9.67
CA PRO A 266 -38.77 -5.60 10.78
C PRO A 266 -39.54 -6.91 11.02
N ALA A 267 -39.57 -7.81 10.04
CA ALA A 267 -40.21 -9.13 10.15
C ALA A 267 -39.25 -10.26 10.58
N GLY A 268 -38.03 -9.94 11.06
CA GLY A 268 -37.09 -10.94 11.57
C GLY A 268 -36.40 -11.81 10.51
N GLY A 269 -36.68 -11.57 9.22
CA GLY A 269 -35.94 -12.17 8.11
C GLY A 269 -34.68 -11.37 7.79
N ALA A 270 -33.53 -12.03 7.76
CA ALA A 270 -32.36 -11.52 7.06
C ALA A 270 -32.68 -11.54 5.56
N ALA A 271 -33.08 -10.38 5.01
CA ALA A 271 -33.33 -10.25 3.58
C ALA A 271 -32.10 -10.72 2.80
N ALA A 272 -32.31 -11.22 1.58
CA ALA A 272 -31.24 -11.66 0.67
C ALA A 272 -30.13 -10.59 0.59
N VAL A 273 -28.88 -11.08 0.43
CA VAL A 273 -27.62 -10.36 0.16
C VAL A 273 -27.81 -8.85 -0.07
N GLY A 274 -27.30 -8.00 0.81
CA GLY A 274 -27.44 -6.55 0.64
C GLY A 274 -26.56 -6.00 -0.50
N PRO A 275 -26.79 -4.74 -0.89
CA PRO A 275 -27.98 -4.14 -1.46
C PRO A 275 -27.99 -4.26 -3.02
N GLY A 276 -28.10 -5.46 -3.59
CA GLY A 276 -28.27 -5.60 -5.04
C GLY A 276 -28.34 -7.06 -5.51
N PRO A 277 -28.66 -7.33 -6.79
CA PRO A 277 -28.78 -8.69 -7.33
C PRO A 277 -27.42 -9.36 -7.61
N GLN A 278 -26.32 -8.62 -7.49
CA GLN A 278 -24.99 -9.11 -7.81
C GLN A 278 -24.40 -9.94 -6.67
N ALA A 279 -23.65 -10.99 -7.02
CA ALA A 279 -22.94 -11.78 -6.03
C ALA A 279 -21.83 -10.93 -5.36
N PRO A 280 -21.58 -11.10 -4.04
CA PRO A 280 -20.48 -10.44 -3.37
C PRO A 280 -19.12 -10.77 -3.99
N TYR A 281 -18.12 -9.93 -3.74
CA TYR A 281 -16.76 -10.21 -4.16
C TYR A 281 -16.26 -11.51 -3.55
N GLN A 282 -15.58 -12.33 -4.35
CA GLN A 282 -15.09 -13.63 -3.90
C GLN A 282 -13.75 -13.52 -3.17
N ASP A 283 -12.85 -12.69 -3.72
CA ASP A 283 -11.53 -12.41 -3.17
C ASP A 283 -10.99 -11.04 -3.64
N PHE A 284 -9.74 -10.76 -3.30
CA PHE A 284 -9.05 -9.52 -3.68
C PHE A 284 -8.79 -9.41 -5.19
N THR A 285 -8.69 -10.51 -5.93
CA THR A 285 -8.46 -10.49 -7.38
C THR A 285 -9.72 -10.10 -8.14
N ASP A 286 -10.89 -10.46 -7.63
CA ASP A 286 -12.19 -9.98 -8.10
C ASP A 286 -12.41 -8.51 -7.70
N ARG A 287 -12.25 -8.17 -6.40
CA ARG A 287 -12.51 -6.81 -5.89
C ARG A 287 -11.60 -5.75 -6.48
N PHE A 288 -10.31 -6.05 -6.64
CA PHE A 288 -9.30 -5.08 -7.04
C PHE A 288 -8.76 -5.35 -8.44
N ALA A 289 -9.47 -6.12 -9.28
CA ALA A 289 -9.07 -6.43 -10.66
C ALA A 289 -8.67 -5.17 -11.44
N GLU A 290 -9.52 -4.13 -11.40
CA GLU A 290 -9.25 -2.88 -12.10
C GLU A 290 -8.11 -2.09 -11.45
N ALA A 291 -7.99 -2.13 -10.12
CA ALA A 291 -6.91 -1.49 -9.39
C ALA A 291 -5.54 -2.05 -9.82
N TYR A 292 -5.40 -3.38 -9.94
CA TYR A 292 -4.17 -4.01 -10.43
C TYR A 292 -3.85 -3.65 -11.88
N ARG A 293 -4.85 -3.56 -12.76
CA ARG A 293 -4.65 -3.08 -14.14
C ARG A 293 -4.15 -1.64 -14.18
N GLN A 294 -4.78 -0.76 -13.41
CA GLN A 294 -4.39 0.66 -13.33
C GLN A 294 -3.03 0.84 -12.69
N GLU A 295 -2.69 0.02 -11.71
CA GLU A 295 -1.39 -0.01 -11.05
C GLU A 295 -0.28 -0.43 -12.02
N MET A 296 -0.47 -1.51 -12.78
CA MET A 296 0.46 -1.91 -13.84
C MET A 296 0.60 -0.83 -14.91
N ARG A 297 -0.49 -0.18 -15.33
CA ARG A 297 -0.42 0.96 -16.26
C ARG A 297 0.36 2.13 -15.67
N ALA A 298 0.17 2.46 -14.39
CA ALA A 298 0.91 3.51 -13.72
C ALA A 298 2.41 3.18 -13.63
N PHE A 299 2.76 1.93 -13.33
CA PHE A 299 4.13 1.46 -13.38
C PHE A 299 4.74 1.60 -14.78
N LEU A 300 4.05 1.16 -15.83
CA LEU A 300 4.53 1.31 -17.21
C LEU A 300 4.70 2.78 -17.60
N ARG A 301 3.80 3.70 -17.20
CA ARG A 301 3.98 5.13 -17.43
C ARG A 301 5.16 5.73 -16.65
N MET A 302 5.42 5.26 -15.43
CA MET A 302 6.64 5.61 -14.70
C MET A 302 7.89 5.17 -15.47
N VAL A 303 7.86 4.00 -16.11
CA VAL A 303 8.96 3.47 -16.93
C VAL A 303 9.16 4.29 -18.19
N THR A 304 8.11 4.52 -18.98
CA THR A 304 8.18 5.13 -20.31
C THR A 304 8.24 6.66 -20.30
N HIS A 305 7.52 7.30 -19.39
CA HIS A 305 7.31 8.76 -19.37
C HIS A 305 7.93 9.43 -18.14
N GLY A 306 8.46 8.68 -17.19
CA GLY A 306 9.03 9.24 -15.96
C GLY A 306 7.97 9.85 -15.04
N GLU A 307 6.71 9.43 -15.16
CA GLU A 307 5.65 9.84 -14.22
C GLU A 307 6.00 9.43 -12.78
N PRO A 308 5.60 10.22 -11.77
CA PRO A 308 5.80 9.84 -10.37
C PRO A 308 5.09 8.54 -10.02
N SER A 309 5.72 7.73 -9.17
CA SER A 309 5.08 6.55 -8.60
C SER A 309 3.84 6.95 -7.76
N PRO A 310 2.68 6.28 -7.92
CA PRO A 310 1.54 6.46 -7.01
C PRO A 310 1.82 6.07 -5.55
N CYS A 311 2.79 5.17 -5.32
CA CYS A 311 3.20 4.74 -3.99
C CYS A 311 4.72 4.58 -3.94
N THR A 312 5.38 5.46 -3.20
CA THR A 312 6.84 5.47 -3.05
C THR A 312 7.30 4.46 -2.00
N VAL A 313 8.61 4.25 -1.94
CA VAL A 313 9.24 3.46 -0.85
C VAL A 313 8.93 4.06 0.52
N GLN A 314 8.91 5.39 0.62
CA GLN A 314 8.64 6.09 1.88
C GLN A 314 7.18 5.92 2.31
N ASP A 315 6.24 5.97 1.37
CA ASP A 315 4.83 5.67 1.64
C ASP A 315 4.65 4.27 2.26
N ALA A 316 5.28 3.28 1.62
CA ALA A 316 5.22 1.89 2.08
C ALA A 316 5.85 1.70 3.46
N LEU A 317 6.97 2.38 3.73
CA LEU A 317 7.61 2.35 5.04
C LEU A 317 6.66 2.90 6.12
N LEU A 318 6.02 4.05 5.89
CA LEU A 318 5.09 4.65 6.84
C LEU A 318 3.93 3.70 7.17
N ALA A 319 3.36 3.03 6.17
CA ALA A 319 2.32 2.02 6.39
C ALA A 319 2.84 0.85 7.25
N GLN A 320 4.05 0.36 6.98
CA GLN A 320 4.66 -0.71 7.78
C GLN A 320 5.00 -0.26 9.22
N GLU A 321 5.38 0.99 9.44
CA GLU A 321 5.62 1.51 10.79
C GLU A 321 4.35 1.56 11.62
N VAL A 322 3.22 1.94 11.01
CA VAL A 322 1.91 1.88 11.66
C VAL A 322 1.50 0.44 11.93
N ALA A 323 1.70 -0.48 10.99
CA ALA A 323 1.39 -1.90 11.18
C ALA A 323 2.21 -2.51 12.34
N ALA A 324 3.51 -2.21 12.39
CA ALA A 324 4.37 -2.66 13.48
C ALA A 324 3.95 -2.05 14.82
N ALA A 325 3.55 -0.77 14.86
CA ALA A 325 3.02 -0.13 16.07
C ALA A 325 1.68 -0.73 16.51
N ALA A 326 0.80 -1.08 15.58
CA ALA A 326 -0.45 -1.78 15.86
C ALA A 326 -0.19 -3.14 16.49
N GLY A 327 0.70 -3.95 15.90
CA GLY A 327 1.09 -5.24 16.48
C GLY A 327 1.69 -5.11 17.89
N ARG A 328 2.54 -4.09 18.13
CA ARG A 328 3.06 -3.80 19.49
C ARG A 328 1.95 -3.37 20.45
N SER A 329 1.03 -2.53 20.00
CA SER A 329 -0.10 -2.05 20.80
C SER A 329 -1.01 -3.22 21.23
N ALA A 330 -1.37 -4.10 20.29
CA ALA A 330 -2.20 -5.27 20.56
C ALA A 330 -1.55 -6.24 21.57
N ARG A 331 -0.23 -6.46 21.48
CA ARG A 331 0.48 -7.33 22.43
C ARG A 331 0.62 -6.73 23.83
N THR A 332 0.73 -5.42 23.94
CA THR A 332 1.03 -4.73 25.21
C THR A 332 -0.19 -4.11 25.87
N GLY A 333 -1.30 -3.95 25.14
CA GLY A 333 -2.47 -3.17 25.58
C GLY A 333 -2.21 -1.67 25.67
N THR A 334 -1.09 -1.16 25.13
CA THR A 334 -0.67 0.24 25.28
C THR A 334 -0.79 1.05 24.00
N ARG A 335 -1.09 2.35 24.13
CA ARG A 335 -1.06 3.30 23.01
C ARG A 335 0.39 3.49 22.56
N THR A 336 0.69 3.17 21.30
CA THR A 336 2.05 3.15 20.74
C THR A 336 2.16 4.16 19.59
N ALA A 337 3.24 4.93 19.50
CA ALA A 337 3.50 5.74 18.32
C ALA A 337 4.14 4.91 17.20
N PRO A 338 3.81 5.17 15.91
CA PRO A 338 4.62 4.70 14.80
C PRO A 338 6.05 5.24 14.95
N GLY A 339 7.06 4.47 14.52
CA GLY A 339 8.45 4.87 14.68
C GLY A 339 9.10 4.44 16.01
N ASP A 340 8.37 4.54 17.13
CA ASP A 340 8.91 4.29 18.48
C ASP A 340 9.21 2.81 18.75
N GLY A 341 10.46 2.51 19.11
CA GLY A 341 10.88 1.22 19.68
C GLY A 341 12.10 0.54 19.08
N LEU A 342 12.80 1.10 18.09
CA LEU A 342 13.99 0.47 17.47
C LEU A 342 15.13 1.43 17.05
N LEU A 343 15.16 2.67 17.54
CA LEU A 343 16.34 3.53 17.50
C LEU A 343 16.58 4.11 18.91
N PRO A 344 17.80 4.12 19.46
CA PRO A 344 18.10 4.89 20.66
C PRO A 344 17.82 6.38 20.37
N ALA A 345 17.32 7.09 21.39
CA ALA A 345 16.73 8.43 21.35
C ALA A 345 17.69 9.59 20.97
N ALA A 346 18.50 9.43 19.93
CA ALA A 346 19.49 10.42 19.49
C ALA A 346 19.46 10.59 17.95
N ALA A 347 18.32 10.99 17.39
CA ALA A 347 18.26 11.48 16.01
C ALA A 347 17.13 12.50 15.75
N VAL A 348 16.53 13.07 16.81
CA VAL A 348 15.61 14.21 16.67
C VAL A 348 16.23 15.40 17.39
N SER A 349 17.30 15.93 16.81
CA SER A 349 17.70 17.32 17.04
C SER A 349 18.59 17.81 15.90
N ALA A 350 18.26 19.01 15.40
CA ALA A 350 19.02 19.86 14.48
C ALA A 350 18.72 19.73 12.98
N SER A 351 17.54 20.22 12.58
CA SER A 351 17.48 21.41 11.70
C SER A 351 16.26 22.20 12.17
N GLY A 352 16.36 23.38 12.78
CA GLY A 352 17.28 24.48 12.49
C GLY A 352 16.41 25.69 12.21
N ALA A 353 15.67 26.13 13.24
CA ALA A 353 14.99 27.42 13.23
C ALA A 353 16.04 28.54 13.21
N SER A 354 16.07 29.31 12.12
CA SER A 354 16.63 30.67 12.01
C SER A 354 16.36 31.09 10.55
N ALA A 355 15.66 32.17 10.22
CA ALA A 355 15.97 33.52 10.68
C ALA A 355 14.72 34.40 10.79
N ALA A 356 14.47 34.88 12.00
CA ALA A 356 13.82 36.17 12.25
C ALA A 356 14.69 36.87 13.30
N GLY A 357 15.47 37.85 12.85
CA GLY A 357 16.40 38.59 13.70
C GLY A 357 16.50 40.02 13.21
N ALA A 358 15.81 40.90 13.92
CA ALA A 358 15.82 42.35 13.75
C ALA A 358 17.25 42.92 13.77
N SER A 359 17.50 43.90 12.91
CA SER A 359 18.65 44.81 13.04
C SER A 359 18.16 46.11 13.67
N ALA A 360 18.79 46.50 14.77
CA ALA A 360 18.72 47.86 15.30
C ALA A 360 20.06 48.27 15.91
N SER A 361 20.40 49.52 15.63
CA SER A 361 21.35 50.43 16.30
C SER A 361 22.83 50.36 15.93
N GLU A 362 23.25 51.35 15.13
CA GLU A 362 24.25 52.38 15.48
C GLU A 362 23.68 53.69 14.88
N GLY A 363 23.54 54.85 15.52
CA GLY A 363 24.37 55.51 16.52
C GLY A 363 24.90 56.81 15.91
N SER A 364 24.17 57.93 16.00
CA SER A 364 24.81 59.26 15.91
C SER A 364 23.97 60.39 16.52
N ALA A 365 24.70 61.25 17.21
CA ALA A 365 24.33 62.30 18.14
C ALA A 365 23.58 63.52 17.57
N ALA A 366 22.91 64.20 18.52
CA ALA A 366 22.81 65.66 18.69
C ALA A 366 21.81 66.45 17.82
N ARG A 367 20.77 67.04 18.44
CA ARG A 367 20.83 68.38 19.06
C ARG A 367 19.51 68.77 19.72
N VAL A 368 19.68 69.75 20.60
CA VAL A 368 18.78 70.38 21.57
C VAL A 368 17.78 71.36 20.92
N SER A 369 16.73 71.67 21.71
CA SER A 369 15.75 72.77 21.62
C SER A 369 14.51 72.48 20.77
N GLY A 370 13.29 72.79 21.17
CA GLY A 370 12.80 73.50 22.35
C GLY A 370 11.36 73.96 22.07
N ARG A 371 10.51 73.89 23.10
CA ARG A 371 9.28 74.68 23.35
C ARG A 371 8.08 74.62 22.37
N SER A 372 6.94 74.30 23.01
CA SER A 372 5.60 74.94 22.92
C SER A 372 4.80 74.74 21.62
N ARG A 373 3.52 74.41 21.63
CA ARG A 373 2.45 74.38 22.64
C ARG A 373 1.55 73.17 22.41
#